data_AF-A0AAJ7C9I8-F1
#
_entry.id   AF-A0AAJ7C9I8-F1
#
_cell.length_a   1.000
_cell.length_b   1.000
_cell.length_c   1.000
_cell.angle_alpha   90.00
_cell.angle_beta   90.00
_cell.angle_gamma   90.00
#
_symmetry.space_group_name_H-M   'P 1'
#
loop_
_entity.id
_entity.type
_entity.pdbx_description
1 polymer ?
#
loop_
_entity_poly.entity_id
_entity_poly.type
_entity_poly.pdbx_seq_one_letter_code
_entity_poly.pdbx_strand_id
1 'polypeptide(L)'
;MTAVLIAMLLLGGAHAAFGVVIFESSSMTIHMKDTVTVEFFADISAATTTSTINIFANSSNEGIVTVETPDSSTIKPGIWNSSIEVHGVFLGNADIVLYITIDDVVYSSESLSITVIREERVIDTVFTASVALLVSILYINFGCAMDWDVCRKTLKRPIGPVIGFLCQFAFMPVMSYGLAYLLFPDNAEMQLGIFFTGVSPSGGASNIWTVLLGGNLNLSVTMTTICTLTAFGMMPLWIFTLGAQIFSRGNLVIPYSRVAMFAFALVVPLAIGFFIQKKLPRVCRLMVRIMKPFSICLILFIIIFAIATNLYLFQLFSWRIIVAGMGQPWLGFIFGYVVSFILRQPPLDTRAIAIEAGIQNTGIAIFMLRFSLPQPAADLTTVAPVACAIMTPIPLTILYIIKLIVDRRKKKLRASTEKLQDNPQSVVAITSSGAPTRVTSFD
;
A
#
# COMPACT_ATOMS: atom_id res chain seq x y z
N MET A 1 -19.11 -25.80 -31.37
CA MET A 1 -18.93 -26.34 -30.00
C MET A 1 -18.90 -27.86 -29.95
N THR A 2 -19.70 -28.59 -30.73
CA THR A 2 -19.74 -30.06 -30.72
C THR A 2 -18.47 -30.75 -31.25
N ALA A 3 -17.75 -30.17 -32.23
CA ALA A 3 -16.62 -30.85 -32.86
C ALA A 3 -15.33 -30.93 -32.02
N VAL A 4 -15.06 -29.94 -31.15
CA VAL A 4 -13.83 -29.91 -30.33
C VAL A 4 -13.96 -30.84 -29.11
N LEU A 5 -15.14 -30.88 -28.51
CA LEU A 5 -15.45 -31.79 -27.39
C LEU A 5 -15.45 -33.26 -27.84
N ILE A 6 -16.03 -33.54 -29.02
CA ILE A 6 -16.00 -34.86 -29.64
C ILE A 6 -14.56 -35.25 -30.04
N ALA A 7 -13.74 -34.30 -30.51
CA ALA A 7 -12.34 -34.57 -30.83
C ALA A 7 -11.49 -34.88 -29.58
N MET A 8 -11.74 -34.22 -28.44
CA MET A 8 -11.05 -34.55 -27.18
C MET A 8 -11.45 -35.91 -26.61
N LEU A 9 -12.73 -36.28 -26.71
CA LEU A 9 -13.23 -37.61 -26.35
C LEU A 9 -12.72 -38.73 -27.28
N LEU A 10 -12.44 -38.42 -28.56
CA LEU A 10 -11.96 -39.40 -29.54
C LEU A 10 -10.43 -39.55 -29.60
N LEU A 11 -9.65 -38.53 -29.19
CA LEU A 11 -8.18 -38.59 -29.15
C LEU A 11 -7.63 -39.24 -27.86
N GLY A 12 -8.45 -39.36 -26.81
CA GLY A 12 -8.15 -40.15 -25.61
C GLY A 12 -8.50 -41.62 -25.81
N GLY A 13 -7.61 -42.38 -26.46
CA GLY A 13 -7.80 -43.81 -26.71
C GLY A 13 -8.07 -44.62 -25.43
N ALA A 14 -9.22 -45.31 -25.42
CA ALA A 14 -9.47 -46.59 -24.77
C ALA A 14 -9.08 -46.74 -23.28
N HIS A 15 -9.38 -45.73 -22.46
CA HIS A 15 -9.64 -45.93 -21.04
C HIS A 15 -10.96 -45.25 -20.72
N ALA A 16 -12.06 -46.02 -20.69
CA ALA A 16 -13.34 -45.56 -20.17
C ALA A 16 -13.16 -45.28 -18.67
N ALA A 17 -12.76 -44.06 -18.34
CA ALA A 17 -12.82 -43.54 -17.00
C ALA A 17 -14.29 -43.26 -16.71
N PHE A 18 -14.97 -44.25 -16.12
CA PHE A 18 -16.31 -44.08 -15.58
C PHE A 18 -16.28 -43.03 -14.47
N GLY A 19 -17.28 -42.13 -14.41
CA GLY A 19 -17.39 -41.11 -13.36
C GLY A 19 -16.59 -39.83 -13.60
N VAL A 20 -16.61 -39.30 -14.83
CA VAL A 20 -15.91 -38.05 -15.17
C VAL A 20 -16.87 -36.86 -15.06
N VAL A 21 -16.46 -35.83 -14.32
CA VAL A 21 -17.19 -34.57 -14.16
C VAL A 21 -16.35 -33.43 -14.73
N ILE A 22 -16.90 -32.68 -15.69
CA ILE A 22 -16.19 -31.64 -16.41
C ILE A 22 -17.05 -30.39 -16.47
N PHE A 23 -16.46 -29.25 -16.09
CA PHE A 23 -17.06 -27.94 -16.34
C PHE A 23 -16.85 -27.53 -17.80
N GLU A 24 -17.81 -26.82 -18.39
CA GLU A 24 -17.68 -26.36 -19.79
C GLU A 24 -16.48 -25.42 -20.00
N SER A 25 -16.11 -24.68 -18.95
CA SER A 25 -14.96 -23.79 -18.92
C SER A 25 -14.04 -24.12 -17.74
N SER A 26 -12.74 -23.91 -17.90
CA SER A 26 -11.76 -24.04 -16.81
C SER A 26 -11.68 -22.80 -15.90
N SER A 27 -12.18 -21.64 -16.37
CA SER A 27 -12.18 -20.39 -15.61
C SER A 27 -13.34 -19.49 -15.98
N MET A 28 -13.90 -18.78 -15.01
CA MET A 28 -15.01 -17.84 -15.21
C MET A 28 -14.79 -16.55 -14.41
N THR A 29 -15.24 -15.43 -14.97
CA THR A 29 -15.29 -14.15 -14.28
C THR A 29 -16.74 -13.80 -13.99
N ILE A 30 -17.06 -13.51 -12.72
CA ILE A 30 -18.42 -13.11 -12.30
C ILE A 30 -18.37 -11.76 -11.57
N HIS A 31 -19.50 -11.07 -11.56
CA HIS A 31 -19.62 -9.82 -10.83
C HIS A 31 -20.00 -10.03 -9.37
N MET A 32 -19.52 -9.13 -8.52
CA MET A 32 -19.83 -9.14 -7.09
C MET A 32 -21.32 -8.90 -6.86
N LYS A 33 -21.94 -9.77 -6.06
CA LYS A 33 -23.38 -9.87 -5.76
C LYS A 33 -24.26 -10.37 -6.91
N ASP A 34 -23.64 -10.86 -7.98
CA ASP A 34 -24.36 -11.51 -9.06
C ASP A 34 -24.36 -13.03 -8.89
N THR A 35 -25.41 -13.64 -9.42
CA THR A 35 -25.55 -15.09 -9.55
C THR A 35 -25.39 -15.47 -11.01
N VAL A 36 -24.55 -16.46 -11.28
CA VAL A 36 -24.36 -17.02 -12.61
C VAL A 36 -24.57 -18.51 -12.57
N THR A 37 -25.32 -19.03 -13.53
CA THR A 37 -25.48 -20.46 -13.76
C THR A 37 -24.28 -21.00 -14.54
N VAL A 38 -23.59 -21.99 -13.98
CA VAL A 38 -22.46 -22.66 -14.64
C VAL A 38 -22.90 -24.05 -15.07
N GLU A 39 -22.80 -24.32 -16.37
CA GLU A 39 -23.10 -25.64 -16.93
C GLU A 39 -21.94 -26.62 -16.69
N PHE A 40 -22.29 -27.87 -16.37
CA PHE A 40 -21.34 -28.96 -16.21
C PHE A 40 -21.87 -30.25 -16.83
N PHE A 41 -20.93 -31.13 -17.15
CA PHE A 41 -21.15 -32.42 -17.75
C PHE A 41 -20.69 -33.51 -16.78
N ALA A 42 -21.53 -34.51 -16.52
CA ALA A 42 -21.17 -35.66 -15.72
C ALA A 42 -21.49 -36.96 -16.47
N ASP A 43 -20.49 -37.84 -16.59
CA ASP A 43 -20.69 -39.20 -17.05
C ASP A 43 -20.98 -40.11 -15.86
N ILE A 44 -22.26 -40.45 -15.69
CA ILE A 44 -22.77 -41.29 -14.61
C ILE A 44 -23.22 -42.65 -15.17
N SER A 45 -22.61 -43.10 -16.27
CA SER A 45 -22.92 -44.39 -16.91
C SER A 45 -22.64 -45.62 -16.04
N ALA A 46 -21.83 -45.49 -14.98
CA ALA A 46 -21.58 -46.55 -14.01
C ALA A 46 -22.72 -46.76 -13.00
N ALA A 47 -23.66 -45.83 -12.88
CA ALA A 47 -24.77 -45.96 -11.93
C ALA A 47 -25.89 -46.85 -12.48
N THR A 48 -26.45 -47.70 -11.62
CA THR A 48 -27.63 -48.52 -11.94
C THR A 48 -28.90 -47.83 -11.42
N THR A 49 -30.10 -48.22 -11.85
CA THR A 49 -31.38 -47.64 -11.38
C THR A 49 -31.63 -47.73 -9.86
N THR A 50 -30.83 -48.52 -9.14
CA THR A 50 -30.86 -48.66 -7.67
C THR A 50 -29.73 -47.92 -6.95
N SER A 51 -28.81 -47.29 -7.69
CA SER A 51 -27.65 -46.60 -7.12
C SER A 51 -28.08 -45.29 -6.47
N THR A 52 -27.49 -44.98 -5.31
CA THR A 52 -27.67 -43.67 -4.66
C THR A 52 -26.64 -42.69 -5.20
N ILE A 53 -27.12 -41.60 -5.82
CA ILE A 53 -26.25 -40.56 -6.41
C ILE A 53 -26.45 -39.27 -5.63
N ASN A 54 -25.35 -38.73 -5.08
CA ASN A 54 -25.34 -37.43 -4.42
C ASN A 54 -24.34 -36.51 -5.08
N ILE A 55 -24.64 -35.21 -5.09
CA ILE A 55 -23.81 -34.18 -5.70
C ILE A 55 -23.57 -33.09 -4.69
N PHE A 56 -22.31 -32.71 -4.54
CA PHE A 56 -21.89 -31.63 -3.66
C PHE A 56 -20.91 -30.73 -4.40
N ALA A 57 -21.13 -29.43 -4.37
CA ALA A 57 -20.17 -28.45 -4.83
C ALA A 57 -19.50 -27.83 -3.60
N ASN A 58 -18.18 -27.68 -3.66
CA ASN A 58 -17.42 -27.02 -2.62
C ASN A 58 -16.67 -25.84 -3.22
N SER A 59 -16.69 -24.71 -2.50
CA SER A 59 -15.91 -23.52 -2.82
C SER A 59 -14.67 -23.48 -1.94
N SER A 60 -13.51 -23.18 -2.52
CA SER A 60 -12.28 -23.00 -1.73
C SER A 60 -12.35 -21.80 -0.78
N ASN A 61 -13.26 -20.85 -1.04
CA ASN A 61 -13.53 -19.71 -0.15
C ASN A 61 -14.97 -19.22 -0.27
N GLU A 62 -15.83 -19.66 0.67
CA GLU A 62 -17.24 -19.24 0.77
C GLU A 62 -17.42 -17.72 1.00
N GLY A 63 -16.41 -17.03 1.51
CA GLY A 63 -16.46 -15.57 1.66
C GLY A 63 -16.36 -14.82 0.33
N ILE A 64 -15.90 -15.48 -0.74
CA ILE A 64 -15.71 -14.91 -2.08
C ILE A 64 -16.78 -15.46 -3.02
N VAL A 65 -16.97 -16.77 -3.04
CA VAL A 65 -17.96 -17.45 -3.90
C VAL A 65 -18.72 -18.50 -3.10
N THR A 66 -20.04 -18.48 -3.16
CA THR A 66 -20.90 -19.55 -2.65
C THR A 66 -21.57 -20.27 -3.80
N VAL A 67 -21.82 -21.56 -3.62
CA VAL A 67 -22.41 -22.43 -4.65
C VAL A 67 -23.59 -23.14 -4.06
N GLU A 68 -24.71 -23.13 -4.78
CA GLU A 68 -25.86 -23.95 -4.40
C GLU A 68 -25.70 -25.36 -4.96
N THR A 69 -25.89 -26.36 -4.09
CA THR A 69 -25.83 -27.76 -4.48
C THR A 69 -27.07 -28.13 -5.30
N PRO A 70 -26.91 -28.77 -6.47
CA PRO A 70 -28.04 -29.23 -7.26
C PRO A 70 -28.89 -30.24 -6.50
N ASP A 71 -30.21 -30.18 -6.68
CA ASP A 71 -31.12 -31.18 -6.14
C ASP A 71 -30.85 -32.57 -6.75
N SER A 72 -30.44 -33.50 -5.88
CA SER A 72 -30.10 -34.89 -6.25
C SER A 72 -31.28 -35.70 -6.80
N SER A 73 -32.51 -35.19 -6.65
CA SER A 73 -33.75 -35.83 -7.13
C SER A 73 -33.93 -35.79 -8.66
N THR A 74 -33.12 -35.00 -9.38
CA THR A 74 -33.23 -34.81 -10.83
C THR A 74 -32.25 -35.66 -11.65
N ILE A 75 -31.40 -36.44 -10.99
CA ILE A 75 -30.29 -37.17 -11.62
C ILE A 75 -30.82 -38.43 -12.32
N LYS A 76 -30.45 -38.60 -13.60
CA LYS A 76 -30.73 -39.81 -14.37
C LYS A 76 -29.43 -40.56 -14.69
N PRO A 77 -29.42 -41.90 -14.66
CA PRO A 77 -28.26 -42.68 -15.10
C PRO A 77 -27.89 -42.38 -16.55
N GLY A 78 -26.59 -42.29 -16.85
CA GLY A 78 -26.06 -41.96 -18.17
C GLY A 78 -25.32 -40.62 -18.21
N ILE A 79 -25.27 -40.00 -19.39
CA ILE A 79 -24.67 -38.67 -19.56
C ILE A 79 -25.69 -37.65 -19.05
N TRP A 80 -25.30 -36.88 -18.05
CA TRP A 80 -26.14 -35.90 -17.42
C TRP A 80 -25.52 -34.51 -17.53
N ASN A 81 -26.29 -33.59 -18.10
CA ASN A 81 -25.94 -32.18 -18.22
C ASN A 81 -26.85 -31.41 -17.27
N SER A 82 -26.24 -30.56 -16.44
CA SER A 82 -26.97 -29.73 -15.50
C SER A 82 -26.18 -28.45 -15.24
N SER A 83 -26.76 -27.55 -14.45
CA SER A 83 -26.15 -26.28 -14.07
C SER A 83 -26.12 -26.12 -12.56
N ILE A 84 -25.07 -25.49 -12.05
CA ILE A 84 -24.97 -25.02 -10.67
C ILE A 84 -25.15 -23.51 -10.62
N GLU A 85 -25.85 -23.01 -9.59
CA GLU A 85 -25.88 -21.57 -9.32
C GLU A 85 -24.67 -21.17 -8.49
N VAL A 86 -23.90 -20.23 -9.02
CA VAL A 86 -22.71 -19.69 -8.40
C VAL A 86 -22.96 -18.23 -8.06
N HIS A 87 -22.86 -17.90 -6.78
CA HIS A 87 -23.05 -16.54 -6.28
C HIS A 87 -21.71 -15.90 -5.94
N GLY A 88 -21.39 -14.77 -6.57
CA GLY A 88 -20.23 -13.96 -6.21
C GLY A 88 -20.52 -13.15 -4.96
N VAL A 89 -19.95 -13.49 -3.81
CA VAL A 89 -20.17 -12.79 -2.54
C VAL A 89 -19.28 -11.55 -2.42
N PHE A 90 -17.98 -11.71 -2.67
CA PHE A 90 -16.98 -10.67 -2.47
C PHE A 90 -15.83 -10.76 -3.49
N LEU A 91 -15.08 -9.68 -3.65
CA LEU A 91 -13.93 -9.60 -4.58
C LEU A 91 -12.82 -10.59 -4.20
N GLY A 92 -12.33 -11.32 -5.19
CA GLY A 92 -11.20 -12.23 -5.02
C GLY A 92 -11.21 -13.37 -6.02
N ASN A 93 -10.41 -14.39 -5.74
CA ASN A 93 -10.36 -15.62 -6.51
C ASN A 93 -10.78 -16.78 -5.61
N ALA A 94 -11.61 -17.68 -6.12
CA ALA A 94 -12.01 -18.91 -5.47
C ALA A 94 -12.10 -20.02 -6.51
N ASP A 95 -11.86 -21.26 -6.10
CA ASP A 95 -11.95 -22.42 -6.96
C ASP A 95 -13.16 -23.24 -6.52
N ILE A 96 -13.98 -23.68 -7.47
CA ILE A 96 -15.08 -24.60 -7.23
C ILE A 96 -14.67 -26.00 -7.67
N VAL A 97 -14.92 -26.98 -6.80
CA VAL A 97 -14.80 -28.40 -7.14
C VAL A 97 -16.13 -29.08 -6.91
N LEU A 98 -16.58 -29.84 -7.90
CA LEU A 98 -17.82 -30.61 -7.83
C LEU A 98 -17.48 -32.08 -7.54
N TYR A 99 -18.18 -32.64 -6.55
CA TYR A 99 -18.06 -34.02 -6.11
C TYR A 99 -19.36 -34.76 -6.41
N ILE A 100 -19.24 -35.92 -7.04
CA ILE A 100 -20.36 -36.83 -7.27
C ILE A 100 -20.04 -38.13 -6.54
N THR A 101 -20.95 -38.55 -5.67
CA THR A 101 -20.86 -39.83 -4.96
C THR A 101 -21.84 -40.81 -5.60
N ILE A 102 -21.34 -41.95 -6.08
CA ILE A 102 -22.15 -43.07 -6.60
C ILE A 102 -21.85 -44.28 -5.72
N ASP A 103 -22.84 -44.74 -4.95
CA ASP A 103 -22.71 -45.91 -4.08
C ASP A 103 -21.43 -45.88 -3.21
N ASP A 104 -21.21 -44.74 -2.54
CA ASP A 104 -20.05 -44.40 -1.69
C ASP A 104 -18.70 -44.19 -2.41
N VAL A 105 -18.64 -44.31 -3.74
CA VAL A 105 -17.45 -43.94 -4.54
C VAL A 105 -17.54 -42.48 -4.94
N VAL A 106 -16.53 -41.70 -4.56
CA VAL A 106 -16.46 -40.25 -4.83
C VAL A 106 -15.65 -39.98 -6.09
N TYR A 107 -16.26 -39.25 -7.01
CA TYR A 107 -15.64 -38.71 -8.22
C TYR A 107 -15.58 -37.19 -8.11
N SER A 108 -14.46 -36.58 -8.48
CA SER A 108 -14.27 -35.13 -8.42
C SER A 108 -14.02 -34.53 -9.80
N SER A 109 -14.54 -33.33 -10.03
CA SER A 109 -14.21 -32.54 -11.21
C SER A 109 -12.79 -31.95 -11.14
N GLU A 110 -12.30 -31.46 -12.27
CA GLU A 110 -11.26 -30.43 -12.26
C GLU A 110 -11.78 -29.15 -11.57
N SER A 111 -10.87 -28.34 -11.02
CA SER A 111 -11.21 -27.09 -10.35
C SER A 111 -11.61 -26.02 -11.36
N LEU A 112 -12.80 -25.44 -11.19
CA LEU A 112 -13.23 -24.24 -11.90
C LEU A 112 -12.74 -23.01 -11.15
N SER A 113 -11.80 -22.27 -11.72
CA SER A 113 -11.32 -21.02 -11.12
C SER A 113 -12.26 -19.86 -11.41
N ILE A 114 -12.78 -19.24 -10.35
CA ILE A 114 -13.70 -18.11 -10.42
C ILE A 114 -13.04 -16.85 -9.91
N THR A 115 -13.03 -15.83 -10.76
CA THR A 115 -12.60 -14.49 -10.40
C THR A 115 -13.82 -13.60 -10.21
N VAL A 116 -14.03 -13.14 -8.98
CA VAL A 116 -15.11 -12.19 -8.66
C VAL A 116 -14.57 -10.78 -8.78
N ILE A 117 -15.10 -10.04 -9.75
CA ILE A 117 -14.78 -8.63 -9.99
C ILE A 117 -15.98 -7.75 -9.64
N ARG A 118 -15.76 -6.47 -9.39
CA ARG A 118 -16.86 -5.51 -9.27
C ARG A 118 -17.23 -4.98 -10.66
N GLU A 119 -18.45 -4.52 -10.82
CA GLU A 119 -18.81 -3.76 -12.00
C GLU A 119 -17.99 -2.46 -12.09
N GLU A 120 -17.46 -2.17 -13.28
CA GLU A 120 -16.79 -0.91 -13.55
C GLU A 120 -17.83 0.19 -13.69
N ARG A 121 -17.81 1.14 -12.74
CA ARG A 121 -18.67 2.32 -12.79
C ARG A 121 -17.91 3.43 -13.49
N VAL A 122 -18.64 4.35 -14.13
CA VAL A 122 -18.05 5.54 -14.77
C VAL A 122 -17.15 6.32 -13.79
N ILE A 123 -17.50 6.31 -12.51
CA ILE A 123 -16.74 6.96 -11.44
C ILE A 123 -15.31 6.39 -11.27
N ASP A 124 -15.07 5.13 -11.63
CA ASP A 124 -13.77 4.46 -11.53
C ASP A 124 -12.81 4.89 -12.64
N THR A 125 -13.33 5.02 -13.86
CA THR A 125 -12.57 5.57 -15.00
C THR A 125 -12.22 7.03 -14.74
N VAL A 126 -13.21 7.82 -14.27
CA VAL A 126 -13.00 9.22 -13.89
C VAL A 126 -11.95 9.33 -12.79
N PHE A 127 -11.96 8.43 -11.80
CA PHE A 127 -10.95 8.43 -10.75
C PHE A 127 -9.56 8.08 -11.24
N THR A 128 -9.41 7.01 -12.01
CA THR A 128 -8.11 6.59 -12.53
C THR A 128 -7.50 7.70 -13.37
N ALA A 129 -8.30 8.33 -14.23
CA ALA A 129 -7.88 9.51 -15.00
C ALA A 129 -7.54 10.71 -14.09
N SER A 130 -8.33 10.97 -13.04
CA SER A 130 -8.08 12.05 -12.09
C SER A 130 -6.79 11.83 -11.30
N VAL A 131 -6.53 10.62 -10.79
CA VAL A 131 -5.29 10.27 -10.10
C VAL A 131 -4.10 10.41 -11.04
N ALA A 132 -4.19 9.89 -12.27
CA ALA A 132 -3.13 10.04 -13.26
C ALA A 132 -2.80 11.52 -13.53
N LEU A 133 -3.83 12.36 -13.71
CA LEU A 133 -3.68 13.81 -13.88
C LEU A 133 -3.03 14.46 -12.66
N LEU A 134 -3.54 14.18 -11.45
CA LEU A 134 -3.07 14.80 -10.23
C LEU A 134 -1.62 14.37 -9.89
N VAL A 135 -1.27 13.10 -10.08
CA VAL A 135 0.10 12.59 -9.92
C VAL A 135 1.02 13.23 -10.97
N SER A 136 0.56 13.39 -12.22
CA SER A 136 1.34 14.09 -13.25
C SER A 136 1.63 15.54 -12.88
N ILE A 137 0.62 16.28 -12.38
CA ILE A 137 0.80 17.64 -11.87
C ILE A 137 1.75 17.66 -10.67
N LEU A 138 1.66 16.67 -9.78
CA LEU A 138 2.57 16.52 -8.64
C LEU A 138 4.02 16.35 -9.11
N TYR A 139 4.26 15.53 -10.15
CA TYR A 139 5.59 15.32 -10.73
C TYR A 139 6.13 16.55 -11.47
N ILE A 140 5.27 17.31 -12.16
CA ILE A 140 5.64 18.62 -12.71
C ILE A 140 6.07 19.56 -11.57
N ASN A 141 5.31 19.60 -10.47
CA ASN A 141 5.67 20.41 -9.30
C ASN A 141 6.99 19.97 -8.68
N PHE A 142 7.27 18.67 -8.57
CA PHE A 142 8.57 18.17 -8.11
C PHE A 142 9.71 18.63 -9.01
N GLY A 143 9.54 18.52 -10.33
CA GLY A 143 10.53 19.03 -11.29
C GLY A 143 10.77 20.54 -11.15
N CYS A 144 9.72 21.32 -10.84
CA CYS A 144 9.83 22.75 -10.56
C CYS A 144 10.54 23.03 -9.22
N ALA A 145 10.24 22.24 -8.19
CA ALA A 145 10.77 22.41 -6.83
C ALA A 145 12.24 22.01 -6.66
N MET A 146 12.82 21.34 -7.66
CA MET A 146 14.17 20.77 -7.61
C MET A 146 15.28 21.84 -7.66
N ASP A 147 15.64 22.43 -6.53
CA ASP A 147 16.73 23.42 -6.49
C ASP A 147 18.10 22.76 -6.69
N TRP A 148 18.66 22.88 -7.90
CA TRP A 148 19.93 22.26 -8.28
C TRP A 148 21.13 22.85 -7.51
N ASP A 149 21.08 24.13 -7.15
CA ASP A 149 22.16 24.76 -6.39
C ASP A 149 22.17 24.26 -4.94
N VAL A 150 20.99 24.07 -4.35
CA VAL A 150 20.84 23.43 -3.04
C VAL A 150 21.29 21.98 -3.09
N CYS A 151 20.86 21.21 -4.09
CA CYS A 151 21.30 19.82 -4.25
C CYS A 151 22.82 19.71 -4.38
N ARG A 152 23.43 20.54 -5.23
CA ARG A 152 24.89 20.55 -5.45
C ARG A 152 25.65 20.93 -4.18
N LYS A 153 25.15 21.89 -3.39
CA LYS A 153 25.78 22.28 -2.11
C LYS A 153 25.66 21.18 -1.06
N THR A 154 24.48 20.57 -0.94
CA THR A 154 24.22 19.48 0.02
C THR A 154 25.02 18.23 -0.33
N LEU A 155 25.21 17.92 -1.62
CA LEU A 155 26.04 16.80 -2.07
C LEU A 155 27.52 16.92 -1.70
N LYS A 156 28.01 18.11 -1.35
CA LYS A 156 29.36 18.28 -0.76
C LYS A 156 29.49 17.64 0.63
N ARG A 157 28.37 17.34 1.30
CA ARG A 157 28.29 16.61 2.56
C ARG A 157 27.44 15.34 2.33
N PRO A 158 28.00 14.32 1.66
CA PRO A 158 27.21 13.22 1.08
C PRO A 158 26.65 12.24 2.11
N ILE A 159 27.13 12.25 3.36
CA ILE A 159 26.72 11.26 4.37
C ILE A 159 25.20 11.28 4.59
N GLY A 160 24.62 12.46 4.80
CA GLY A 160 23.16 12.60 4.97
C GLY A 160 22.36 12.06 3.78
N PRO A 161 22.61 12.54 2.54
CA PRO A 161 21.96 12.03 1.35
C PRO A 161 22.12 10.51 1.13
N VAL A 162 23.30 9.95 1.41
CA VAL A 162 23.56 8.51 1.29
C VAL A 162 22.75 7.71 2.30
N ILE A 163 22.63 8.19 3.55
CA ILE A 163 21.76 7.54 4.54
C ILE A 163 20.30 7.56 4.06
N GLY A 164 19.81 8.70 3.58
CA GLY A 164 18.46 8.81 3.02
C GLY A 164 18.22 7.81 1.89
N PHE A 165 19.16 7.70 0.95
CA PHE A 165 19.10 6.75 -0.16
C PHE A 165 19.07 5.29 0.32
N LEU A 166 19.93 4.91 1.26
CA LEU A 166 19.98 3.54 1.82
C LEU A 166 18.73 3.23 2.65
N CYS A 167 18.21 4.17 3.42
CA CYS A 167 16.93 4.01 4.10
C CYS A 167 15.82 3.74 3.10
N GLN A 168 15.77 4.51 2.00
CA GLN A 168 14.70 4.46 1.01
C GLN A 168 14.71 3.20 0.15
N PHE A 169 15.88 2.79 -0.34
CA PHE A 169 15.99 1.74 -1.35
C PHE A 169 16.76 0.50 -0.91
N ALA A 170 17.21 0.42 0.35
CA ALA A 170 17.71 -0.82 0.93
C ALA A 170 16.85 -1.25 2.12
N PHE A 171 16.72 -0.39 3.14
CA PHE A 171 15.99 -0.74 4.37
C PHE A 171 14.49 -0.87 4.12
N MET A 172 13.85 0.16 3.55
CA MET A 172 12.39 0.20 3.37
C MET A 172 11.83 -0.98 2.55
N PRO A 173 12.39 -1.36 1.39
CA PRO A 173 11.92 -2.52 0.63
C PRO A 173 12.01 -3.83 1.42
N VAL A 174 13.15 -4.08 2.07
CA VAL A 174 13.38 -5.31 2.84
C VAL A 174 12.47 -5.36 4.07
N MET A 175 12.34 -4.23 4.77
CA MET A 175 11.48 -4.10 5.95
C MET A 175 10.00 -4.27 5.57
N SER A 176 9.53 -3.63 4.50
CA SER A 176 8.16 -3.80 4.02
C SER A 176 7.87 -5.22 3.54
N TYR A 177 8.82 -5.89 2.87
CA TYR A 177 8.70 -7.30 2.52
C TYR A 177 8.57 -8.20 3.76
N GLY A 178 9.43 -8.00 4.76
CA GLY A 178 9.38 -8.76 6.02
C GLY A 178 8.10 -8.51 6.81
N LEU A 179 7.67 -7.25 6.92
CA LEU A 179 6.43 -6.85 7.60
C LEU A 179 5.19 -7.44 6.91
N ALA A 180 5.17 -7.39 5.57
CA ALA A 180 4.14 -7.99 4.74
C ALA A 180 4.03 -9.51 4.98
N TYR A 181 5.16 -10.21 4.90
CA TYR A 181 5.21 -11.65 5.10
C TYR A 181 4.77 -12.08 6.52
N LEU A 182 5.16 -11.31 7.54
CA LEU A 182 4.81 -11.61 8.94
C LEU A 182 3.32 -11.43 9.23
N LEU A 183 2.70 -10.37 8.69
CA LEU A 183 1.31 -10.04 8.99
C LEU A 183 0.30 -10.75 8.07
N PHE A 184 0.70 -11.03 6.84
CA PHE A 184 -0.18 -11.54 5.79
C PHE A 184 0.43 -12.74 5.05
N PRO A 185 0.86 -13.82 5.73
CA PRO A 185 1.58 -14.93 5.09
C PRO A 185 0.83 -15.53 3.89
N ASP A 186 -0.50 -15.62 3.99
CA ASP A 186 -1.36 -16.27 2.98
C ASP A 186 -2.12 -15.27 2.08
N ASN A 187 -1.82 -13.97 2.15
CA ASN A 187 -2.52 -12.95 1.37
C ASN A 187 -1.54 -12.10 0.56
N ALA A 188 -1.29 -12.52 -0.68
CA ALA A 188 -0.31 -11.91 -1.57
C ALA A 188 -0.70 -10.48 -1.96
N GLU A 189 -1.99 -10.16 -2.08
CA GLU A 189 -2.48 -8.83 -2.42
C GLU A 189 -2.16 -7.81 -1.33
N MET A 190 -2.36 -8.17 -0.06
CA MET A 190 -1.95 -7.31 1.07
C MET A 190 -0.43 -7.18 1.12
N GLN A 191 0.30 -8.27 0.88
CA GLN A 191 1.76 -8.21 0.83
C GLN A 191 2.26 -7.25 -0.26
N LEU A 192 1.70 -7.33 -1.48
CA LEU A 192 2.01 -6.43 -2.58
C LEU A 192 1.67 -4.98 -2.24
N GLY A 193 0.52 -4.72 -1.61
CA GLY A 193 0.13 -3.37 -1.18
C GLY A 193 1.15 -2.73 -0.23
N ILE A 194 1.57 -3.48 0.80
CA ILE A 194 2.59 -3.04 1.77
C ILE A 194 3.94 -2.86 1.06
N PHE A 195 4.35 -3.85 0.27
CA PHE A 195 5.64 -3.83 -0.43
C PHE A 195 5.76 -2.67 -1.43
N PHE A 196 4.73 -2.42 -2.24
CA PHE A 196 4.70 -1.30 -3.19
C PHE A 196 4.78 0.06 -2.49
N THR A 197 4.22 0.15 -1.28
CA THR A 197 4.37 1.36 -0.47
C THR A 197 5.81 1.52 0.04
N GLY A 198 6.47 0.43 0.44
CA GLY A 198 7.87 0.44 0.89
C GLY A 198 8.89 0.77 -0.20
N VAL A 199 8.66 0.33 -1.44
CA VAL A 199 9.57 0.63 -2.57
C VAL A 199 9.33 2.01 -3.18
N SER A 200 8.17 2.63 -2.90
CA SER A 200 7.86 3.98 -3.37
C SER A 200 8.83 5.00 -2.77
N PRO A 201 9.25 6.04 -3.51
CA PRO A 201 10.13 7.07 -2.97
C PRO A 201 9.44 7.89 -1.88
N SER A 202 10.23 8.60 -1.08
CA SER A 202 9.72 9.54 -0.09
C SER A 202 8.84 10.63 -0.74
N GLY A 203 7.78 11.00 -0.02
CA GLY A 203 6.76 11.95 -0.48
C GLY A 203 7.06 13.40 -0.09
N GLY A 204 6.58 14.36 -0.88
CA GLY A 204 6.81 15.80 -0.64
C GLY A 204 6.26 16.35 0.68
N ALA A 205 5.43 15.57 1.38
CA ALA A 205 5.00 15.85 2.75
C ALA A 205 6.17 15.83 3.76
N SER A 206 7.25 15.08 3.50
CA SER A 206 8.47 15.05 4.32
C SER A 206 9.06 16.45 4.50
N ASN A 207 9.13 17.23 3.43
CA ASN A 207 9.64 18.60 3.45
C ASN A 207 8.85 19.50 4.42
N ILE A 208 7.52 19.32 4.50
CA ILE A 208 6.66 20.09 5.41
C ILE A 208 6.95 19.70 6.85
N TRP A 209 6.97 18.40 7.14
CA TRP A 209 7.23 17.88 8.47
C TRP A 209 8.63 18.20 8.96
N THR A 210 9.62 18.17 8.08
CA THR A 210 10.99 18.62 8.36
C THR A 210 11.01 20.06 8.83
N VAL A 211 10.29 20.98 8.18
CA VAL A 211 10.19 22.37 8.63
C VAL A 211 9.46 22.48 9.98
N LEU A 212 8.30 21.84 10.12
CA LEU A 212 7.49 21.90 11.35
C LEU A 212 8.25 21.38 12.57
N LEU A 213 9.00 20.29 12.41
CA LEU A 213 9.79 19.66 13.45
C LEU A 213 11.19 20.30 13.59
N GLY A 214 11.55 21.26 12.74
CA GLY A 214 12.80 22.01 12.83
C GLY A 214 14.00 21.13 12.52
N GLY A 215 13.94 20.43 11.39
CA GLY A 215 15.06 19.74 10.75
C GLY A 215 15.63 20.54 9.57
N ASN A 216 16.65 19.99 8.92
CA ASN A 216 17.30 20.61 7.78
C ASN A 216 16.49 20.43 6.49
N LEU A 217 15.76 21.48 6.08
CA LEU A 217 14.94 21.48 4.86
C LEU A 217 15.78 21.25 3.60
N ASN A 218 16.97 21.85 3.49
CA ASN A 218 17.82 21.70 2.31
C ASN A 218 18.25 20.24 2.11
N LEU A 219 18.52 19.54 3.22
CA LEU A 219 18.84 18.12 3.19
C LEU A 219 17.61 17.29 2.78
N SER A 220 16.45 17.53 3.38
CA SER A 220 15.19 16.83 3.03
C SER A 220 14.86 16.98 1.55
N VAL A 221 14.86 18.20 1.00
CA VAL A 221 14.60 18.46 -0.42
C VAL A 221 15.61 17.73 -1.32
N THR A 222 16.89 17.73 -0.93
CA THR A 222 17.94 17.02 -1.70
C THR A 222 17.69 15.51 -1.70
N MET A 223 17.36 14.92 -0.54
CA MET A 223 17.06 13.49 -0.42
C MET A 223 15.82 13.11 -1.22
N THR A 224 14.71 13.84 -1.06
CA THR A 224 13.47 13.60 -1.81
C THR A 224 13.74 13.65 -3.31
N THR A 225 14.53 14.62 -3.77
CA THR A 225 14.91 14.77 -5.18
C THR A 225 15.67 13.55 -5.69
N ILE A 226 16.76 13.17 -5.00
CA ILE A 226 17.59 12.03 -5.39
C ILE A 226 16.74 10.76 -5.39
N CYS A 227 15.92 10.55 -4.36
CA CYS A 227 15.07 9.38 -4.24
C CYS A 227 14.00 9.34 -5.34
N THR A 228 13.37 10.47 -5.65
CA THR A 228 12.35 10.54 -6.72
C THR A 228 12.94 10.24 -8.09
N LEU A 229 14.14 10.77 -8.39
CA LEU A 229 14.82 10.49 -9.66
C LEU A 229 15.27 9.04 -9.78
N THR A 230 15.81 8.48 -8.71
CA THR A 230 16.30 7.08 -8.71
C THR A 230 15.17 6.06 -8.62
N ALA A 231 13.98 6.44 -8.14
CA ALA A 231 12.80 5.59 -8.06
C ALA A 231 12.39 4.98 -9.41
N PHE A 232 12.58 5.70 -10.52
CA PHE A 232 12.25 5.19 -11.86
C PHE A 232 12.98 3.88 -12.19
N GLY A 233 14.19 3.67 -11.66
CA GLY A 233 14.93 2.42 -11.78
C GLY A 233 14.76 1.50 -10.57
N MET A 234 14.79 2.06 -9.37
CA MET A 234 14.78 1.28 -8.13
C MET A 234 13.43 0.62 -7.85
N MET A 235 12.30 1.25 -8.19
CA MET A 235 10.99 0.63 -8.01
C MET A 235 10.82 -0.62 -8.89
N PRO A 236 11.03 -0.55 -10.23
CA PRO A 236 11.01 -1.76 -11.06
C PRO A 236 12.01 -2.82 -10.57
N LEU A 237 13.22 -2.44 -10.18
CA LEU A 237 14.23 -3.38 -9.67
C LEU A 237 13.71 -4.19 -8.49
N TRP A 238 13.12 -3.52 -7.48
CA TRP A 238 12.57 -4.22 -6.31
C TRP A 238 11.33 -5.05 -6.63
N ILE A 239 10.47 -4.57 -7.53
CA ILE A 239 9.28 -5.29 -7.98
C ILE A 239 9.66 -6.56 -8.75
N PHE A 240 10.69 -6.50 -9.59
CA PHE A 240 11.15 -7.63 -10.39
C PHE A 240 12.05 -8.61 -9.61
N THR A 241 12.43 -8.26 -8.38
CA THR A 241 13.21 -9.12 -7.48
C THR A 241 12.35 -9.65 -6.34
N LEU A 242 12.30 -8.96 -5.18
CA LEU A 242 11.48 -9.40 -4.04
C LEU A 242 9.99 -9.39 -4.35
N GLY A 243 9.51 -8.41 -5.14
CA GLY A 243 8.11 -8.37 -5.56
C GLY A 243 7.72 -9.62 -6.35
N ALA A 244 8.61 -10.12 -7.23
CA ALA A 244 8.37 -11.32 -8.03
C ALA A 244 8.11 -12.57 -7.16
N GLN A 245 8.73 -12.64 -5.97
CA GLN A 245 8.46 -13.70 -5.01
C GLN A 245 7.04 -13.61 -4.44
N ILE A 246 6.53 -12.39 -4.18
CA ILE A 246 5.15 -12.19 -3.71
C ILE A 246 4.17 -12.54 -4.82
N PHE A 247 4.41 -12.06 -6.04
CA PHE A 247 3.61 -12.40 -7.22
C PHE A 247 3.52 -13.91 -7.44
N SER A 248 4.66 -14.61 -7.38
CA SER A 248 4.71 -16.06 -7.54
C SER A 248 3.95 -16.82 -6.47
N ARG A 249 3.97 -16.37 -5.20
CA ARG A 249 3.21 -17.00 -4.11
C ARG A 249 1.71 -16.80 -4.24
N GLY A 250 1.29 -15.67 -4.80
CA GLY A 250 -0.11 -15.37 -5.05
C GLY A 250 -0.66 -15.90 -6.37
N ASN A 251 0.12 -16.65 -7.15
CA ASN A 251 -0.22 -17.04 -8.54
C ASN A 251 -0.62 -15.82 -9.41
N LEU A 252 -0.04 -14.65 -9.13
CA LEU A 252 -0.31 -13.41 -9.85
C LEU A 252 0.75 -13.20 -10.94
N VAL A 253 0.31 -12.81 -12.13
CA VAL A 253 1.22 -12.48 -13.23
C VAL A 253 1.88 -11.12 -12.97
N ILE A 254 3.22 -11.08 -13.05
CA ILE A 254 3.99 -9.85 -12.87
C ILE A 254 3.76 -8.92 -14.08
N PRO A 255 3.25 -7.68 -13.87
CA PRO A 255 2.94 -6.77 -14.96
C PRO A 255 4.18 -5.97 -15.42
N TYR A 256 5.22 -6.65 -15.92
CA TYR A 256 6.50 -6.02 -16.30
C TYR A 256 6.34 -4.82 -17.23
N SER A 257 5.53 -4.96 -18.28
CA SER A 257 5.29 -3.92 -19.28
C SER A 257 4.60 -2.69 -18.70
N ARG A 258 3.60 -2.89 -17.83
CA ARG A 258 2.86 -1.78 -17.20
C ARG A 258 3.71 -1.05 -16.16
N VAL A 259 4.52 -1.78 -15.40
CA VAL A 259 5.48 -1.20 -14.44
C VAL A 259 6.52 -0.34 -15.16
N ALA A 260 7.09 -0.85 -16.27
CA ALA A 260 8.01 -0.08 -17.08
C ALA A 260 7.34 1.15 -17.70
N MET A 261 6.16 0.98 -18.29
CA MET A 261 5.38 2.07 -18.89
C MET A 261 5.05 3.16 -17.87
N PHE A 262 4.67 2.79 -16.65
CA PHE A 262 4.44 3.71 -15.55
C PHE A 262 5.68 4.55 -15.23
N ALA A 263 6.84 3.90 -15.08
CA ALA A 263 8.09 4.59 -14.81
C ALA A 263 8.43 5.59 -15.92
N PHE A 264 8.33 5.19 -17.19
CA PHE A 264 8.56 6.08 -18.34
C PHE A 264 7.53 7.22 -18.41
N ALA A 265 6.25 6.93 -18.15
CA ALA A 265 5.18 7.92 -18.20
C ALA A 265 5.38 9.04 -17.18
N LEU A 266 5.95 8.74 -16.00
CA LEU A 266 6.23 9.73 -14.96
C LEU A 266 7.53 10.53 -15.17
N VAL A 267 8.44 10.07 -16.03
CA VAL A 267 9.62 10.84 -16.44
C VAL A 267 9.21 12.08 -17.23
N VAL A 268 8.18 11.97 -18.08
CA VAL A 268 7.67 13.08 -18.92
C VAL A 268 7.22 14.30 -18.10
N PRO A 269 6.27 14.19 -17.15
CA PRO A 269 5.86 15.32 -16.32
C PRO A 269 7.01 15.89 -15.49
N LEU A 270 7.93 15.04 -15.01
CA LEU A 270 9.12 15.53 -14.28
C LEU A 270 10.02 16.39 -15.17
N ALA A 271 10.28 15.94 -16.40
CA ALA A 271 11.08 16.67 -17.39
C ALA A 271 10.42 18.01 -17.76
N ILE A 272 9.09 18.04 -17.90
CA ILE A 272 8.32 19.27 -18.09
C ILE A 272 8.52 20.22 -16.91
N GLY A 273 8.42 19.72 -15.68
CA GLY A 273 8.67 20.51 -14.48
C GLY A 273 10.06 21.13 -14.45
N PHE A 274 11.09 20.35 -14.80
CA PHE A 274 12.46 20.83 -14.89
C PHE A 274 12.63 21.91 -15.98
N PHE A 275 11.97 21.73 -17.13
CA PHE A 275 12.00 22.73 -18.21
C PHE A 275 11.34 24.05 -17.78
N ILE A 276 10.19 23.98 -17.10
CA ILE A 276 9.50 25.14 -16.53
C ILE A 276 10.39 25.85 -15.52
N GLN A 277 11.08 25.10 -14.66
CA GLN A 277 12.02 25.67 -13.69
C GLN A 277 13.08 26.55 -14.37
N LYS A 278 13.67 26.05 -15.46
CA LYS A 278 14.77 26.71 -16.17
C LYS A 278 14.31 27.90 -17.00
N LYS A 279 13.15 27.81 -17.65
CA LYS A 279 12.68 28.82 -18.62
C LYS A 279 11.68 29.81 -18.05
N LEU A 280 10.93 29.43 -17.02
CA LEU A 280 9.79 30.19 -16.48
C LEU A 280 9.85 30.28 -14.94
N PRO A 281 10.86 30.97 -14.36
CA PRO A 281 11.06 31.00 -12.90
C PRO A 281 9.88 31.64 -12.14
N ARG A 282 9.11 32.53 -12.78
CA ARG A 282 7.89 33.10 -12.19
C ARG A 282 6.80 32.04 -12.00
N VAL A 283 6.60 31.18 -13.02
CA VAL A 283 5.63 30.07 -12.98
C VAL A 283 6.08 29.03 -11.97
N CYS A 284 7.37 28.71 -11.95
CA CYS A 284 7.97 27.79 -10.98
C CYS A 284 7.66 28.20 -9.52
N ARG A 285 7.80 29.50 -9.18
CA ARG A 285 7.49 29.97 -7.82
C ARG A 285 6.01 29.80 -7.45
N LEU A 286 5.10 29.98 -8.42
CA LEU A 286 3.67 29.75 -8.22
C LEU A 286 3.40 28.25 -7.99
N MET A 287 3.95 27.39 -8.85
CA MET A 287 3.83 25.93 -8.77
C MET A 287 4.30 25.39 -7.41
N VAL A 288 5.51 25.77 -6.98
CA VAL A 288 6.05 25.40 -5.66
C VAL A 288 5.16 25.88 -4.50
N ARG A 289 4.54 27.06 -4.62
CA ARG A 289 3.63 27.58 -3.61
C ARG A 289 2.31 26.78 -3.53
N ILE A 290 1.79 26.34 -4.68
CA ILE A 290 0.55 25.56 -4.78
C ILE A 290 0.77 24.08 -4.42
N MET A 291 2.01 23.59 -4.48
CA MET A 291 2.37 22.19 -4.18
C MET A 291 1.80 21.69 -2.84
N LYS A 292 1.86 22.50 -1.78
CA LYS A 292 1.39 22.10 -0.44
C LYS A 292 -0.13 21.87 -0.37
N PRO A 293 -0.99 22.87 -0.67
CA PRO A 293 -2.44 22.63 -0.65
C PRO A 293 -2.86 21.59 -1.69
N PHE A 294 -2.17 21.52 -2.83
CA PHE A 294 -2.44 20.52 -3.85
C PHE A 294 -2.16 19.08 -3.39
N SER A 295 -1.04 18.84 -2.71
CA SER A 295 -0.72 17.50 -2.17
C SER A 295 -1.74 17.05 -1.12
N ILE A 296 -2.18 17.96 -0.25
CA ILE A 296 -3.24 17.67 0.73
C ILE A 296 -4.56 17.38 0.02
N CYS A 297 -4.93 18.18 -0.99
CA CYS A 297 -6.12 17.96 -1.80
C CYS A 297 -6.09 16.59 -2.51
N LEU A 298 -4.95 16.20 -3.09
CA LEU A 298 -4.75 14.89 -3.71
C LEU A 298 -4.96 13.75 -2.72
N ILE A 299 -4.34 13.82 -1.53
CA ILE A 299 -4.49 12.78 -0.50
C ILE A 299 -5.95 12.71 -0.04
N LEU A 300 -6.60 13.84 0.24
CA LEU A 300 -8.01 13.87 0.62
C LEU A 300 -8.91 13.34 -0.49
N PHE A 301 -8.64 13.68 -1.76
CA PHE A 301 -9.36 13.15 -2.91
C PHE A 301 -9.24 11.63 -2.99
N ILE A 302 -8.03 11.08 -2.85
CA ILE A 302 -7.80 9.63 -2.85
C ILE A 302 -8.51 8.96 -1.68
N ILE A 303 -8.42 9.52 -0.47
CA ILE A 303 -9.10 8.96 0.71
C ILE A 303 -10.61 9.01 0.50
N ILE A 304 -11.20 10.18 0.28
CA ILE A 304 -12.65 10.36 0.12
C ILE A 304 -13.17 9.46 -1.01
N PHE A 305 -12.46 9.38 -2.13
CA PHE A 305 -12.83 8.46 -3.19
C PHE A 305 -12.75 7.00 -2.75
N ALA A 306 -11.65 6.59 -2.12
CA ALA A 306 -11.50 5.23 -1.61
C ALA A 306 -12.65 4.88 -0.66
N ILE A 307 -13.09 5.83 0.18
CA ILE A 307 -14.26 5.66 1.03
C ILE A 307 -15.55 5.56 0.20
N ALA A 308 -15.80 6.52 -0.68
CA ALA A 308 -17.06 6.66 -1.40
C ALA A 308 -17.31 5.52 -2.40
N THR A 309 -16.27 5.05 -3.07
CA THR A 309 -16.37 3.98 -4.08
C THR A 309 -16.16 2.61 -3.49
N ASN A 310 -15.47 2.52 -2.35
CA ASN A 310 -15.07 1.25 -1.79
C ASN A 310 -15.34 1.16 -0.28
N LEU A 311 -16.57 1.44 0.15
CA LEU A 311 -17.00 1.13 1.53
C LEU A 311 -16.74 -0.34 1.90
N TYR A 312 -16.76 -1.25 0.92
CA TYR A 312 -16.39 -2.65 1.11
C TYR A 312 -14.90 -2.85 1.44
N LEU A 313 -13.98 -1.99 0.99
CA LEU A 313 -12.56 -2.08 1.35
C LEU A 313 -12.33 -1.77 2.84
N PHE A 314 -13.24 -1.04 3.50
CA PHE A 314 -13.19 -0.89 4.96
C PHE A 314 -13.52 -2.19 5.70
N GLN A 315 -14.24 -3.13 5.08
CA GLN A 315 -14.43 -4.46 5.69
C GLN A 315 -13.10 -5.23 5.74
N LEU A 316 -12.15 -4.90 4.87
CA LEU A 316 -10.81 -5.48 4.90
C LEU A 316 -9.89 -4.85 5.97
N PHE A 317 -10.25 -3.70 6.56
CA PHE A 317 -9.47 -3.07 7.63
C PHE A 317 -9.49 -3.92 8.90
N SER A 318 -8.56 -4.86 8.95
CA SER A 318 -8.26 -5.63 10.15
C SER A 318 -7.22 -4.91 11.01
N TRP A 319 -7.09 -5.34 12.26
CA TRP A 319 -6.04 -4.87 13.16
C TRP A 319 -4.64 -5.04 12.54
N ARG A 320 -4.44 -6.09 11.70
CA ARG A 320 -3.19 -6.35 10.99
C ARG A 320 -2.85 -5.25 10.00
N ILE A 321 -3.84 -4.73 9.26
CA ILE A 321 -3.64 -3.63 8.30
C ILE A 321 -3.27 -2.34 9.03
N ILE A 322 -3.90 -2.08 10.17
CA ILE A 322 -3.58 -0.92 11.02
C ILE A 322 -2.13 -1.02 11.51
N VAL A 323 -1.74 -2.19 12.02
CA VAL A 323 -0.36 -2.47 12.46
C VAL A 323 0.62 -2.34 11.31
N ALA A 324 0.30 -2.84 10.11
CA ALA A 324 1.16 -2.67 8.93
C ALA A 324 1.30 -1.18 8.53
N GLY A 325 0.18 -0.46 8.48
CA GLY A 325 0.12 0.95 8.11
C GLY A 325 0.84 1.87 9.10
N MET A 326 0.85 1.53 10.39
CA MET A 326 1.67 2.21 11.40
C MET A 326 3.13 1.74 11.35
N GLY A 327 3.36 0.43 11.23
CA GLY A 327 4.68 -0.19 11.31
C GLY A 327 5.64 0.38 10.29
N GLN A 328 5.19 0.55 9.04
CA GLN A 328 6.06 1.00 7.96
C GLN A 328 6.66 2.41 8.19
N PRO A 329 5.86 3.48 8.42
CA PRO A 329 6.42 4.79 8.71
C PRO A 329 7.20 4.82 10.03
N TRP A 330 6.73 4.12 11.07
CA TRP A 330 7.39 4.14 12.39
C TRP A 330 8.77 3.48 12.37
N LEU A 331 8.88 2.31 11.76
CA LEU A 331 10.16 1.62 11.59
C LEU A 331 11.11 2.45 10.73
N GLY A 332 10.60 3.12 9.69
CA GLY A 332 11.34 4.10 8.91
C GLY A 332 11.90 5.26 9.73
N PHE A 333 11.05 5.91 10.54
CA PHE A 333 11.47 7.01 11.42
C PHE A 333 12.56 6.56 12.41
N ILE A 334 12.35 5.41 13.05
CA ILE A 334 13.29 4.87 14.04
C ILE A 334 14.62 4.53 13.38
N PHE A 335 14.59 3.79 12.28
CA PHE A 335 15.81 3.38 11.59
C PHE A 335 16.60 4.60 11.07
N GLY A 336 15.93 5.54 10.42
CA GLY A 336 16.56 6.77 9.93
C GLY A 336 17.19 7.58 11.07
N TYR A 337 16.51 7.68 12.21
CA TYR A 337 17.05 8.35 13.41
C TYR A 337 18.28 7.62 13.97
N VAL A 338 18.17 6.30 14.16
CA VAL A 338 19.24 5.48 14.75
C VAL A 338 20.50 5.51 13.88
N VAL A 339 20.37 5.31 12.57
CA VAL A 339 21.51 5.31 11.65
C VAL A 339 22.18 6.68 11.59
N SER A 340 21.40 7.76 11.48
CA SER A 340 21.96 9.11 11.46
C SER A 340 22.58 9.51 12.81
N PHE A 341 22.05 9.02 13.92
CA PHE A 341 22.65 9.19 15.25
C PHE A 341 23.98 8.44 15.39
N ILE A 342 24.05 7.17 14.98
CA ILE A 342 25.28 6.35 15.01
C ILE A 342 26.37 7.00 14.13
N LEU A 343 25.99 7.51 12.96
CA LEU A 343 26.88 8.22 12.04
C LEU A 343 27.11 9.69 12.43
N ARG A 344 26.72 10.07 13.65
CA ARG A 344 26.99 11.38 14.28
C ARG A 344 26.58 12.57 13.43
N GLN A 345 25.44 12.45 12.73
CA GLN A 345 24.90 13.57 11.96
C GLN A 345 24.42 14.69 12.89
N PRO A 346 24.48 15.96 12.46
CA PRO A 346 23.95 17.08 13.23
C PRO A 346 22.46 16.87 13.58
N PRO A 347 21.97 17.37 14.74
CA PRO A 347 20.59 17.12 15.18
C PRO A 347 19.51 17.54 14.17
N LEU A 348 19.74 18.61 13.40
CA LEU A 348 18.82 19.05 12.35
C LEU A 348 18.79 18.07 11.16
N ASP A 349 19.93 17.46 10.85
CA ASP A 349 20.09 16.49 9.77
C ASP A 349 19.52 15.14 10.20
N THR A 350 19.78 14.69 11.44
CA THR A 350 19.17 13.49 12.03
C THR A 350 17.64 13.53 11.95
N ARG A 351 17.02 14.68 12.27
CA ARG A 351 15.56 14.85 12.15
C ARG A 351 15.09 14.78 10.70
N ALA A 352 15.80 15.45 9.78
CA ALA A 352 15.45 15.42 8.37
C ALA A 352 15.56 13.99 7.81
N ILE A 353 16.64 13.27 8.10
CA ILE A 353 16.86 11.88 7.68
C ILE A 353 15.80 10.95 8.26
N ALA A 354 15.47 11.09 9.54
CA ALA A 354 14.42 10.28 10.16
C ALA A 354 13.07 10.48 9.47
N ILE A 355 12.63 11.74 9.31
CA ILE A 355 11.35 12.07 8.66
C ILE A 355 11.33 11.58 7.22
N GLU A 356 12.41 11.82 6.47
CA GLU A 356 12.53 11.37 5.08
C GLU A 356 12.47 9.84 4.97
N ALA A 357 13.11 9.13 5.91
CA ALA A 357 13.13 7.68 5.89
C ALA A 357 11.74 7.07 6.13
N GLY A 358 10.88 7.68 6.95
CA GLY A 358 9.56 7.11 7.28
C GLY A 358 8.40 7.57 6.42
N ILE A 359 8.45 8.76 5.80
CA ILE A 359 7.36 9.24 4.94
C ILE A 359 7.51 8.68 3.53
N GLN A 360 6.58 7.81 3.13
CA GLN A 360 6.51 7.29 1.77
C GLN A 360 5.49 8.03 0.90
N ASN A 361 5.71 8.01 -0.41
CA ASN A 361 4.74 8.52 -1.37
C ASN A 361 3.69 7.46 -1.71
N THR A 362 2.71 7.34 -0.83
CA THR A 362 1.57 6.43 -0.97
C THR A 362 0.75 6.68 -2.25
N GLY A 363 0.71 7.92 -2.75
CA GLY A 363 0.04 8.26 -4.00
C GLY A 363 0.65 7.56 -5.22
N ILE A 364 1.99 7.50 -5.30
CA ILE A 364 2.70 6.74 -6.34
C ILE A 364 2.39 5.24 -6.22
N ALA A 365 2.44 4.69 -5.00
CA ALA A 365 2.14 3.28 -4.77
C ALA A 365 0.72 2.91 -5.22
N ILE A 366 -0.29 3.71 -4.84
CA ILE A 366 -1.69 3.52 -5.24
C ILE A 366 -1.83 3.61 -6.75
N PHE A 367 -1.28 4.66 -7.38
CA PHE A 367 -1.39 4.83 -8.82
C PHE A 367 -0.71 3.69 -9.58
N MET A 368 0.45 3.24 -9.12
CA MET A 368 1.19 2.15 -9.73
C MET A 368 0.44 0.81 -9.63
N LEU A 369 -0.11 0.48 -8.46
CA LEU A 369 -0.90 -0.74 -8.26
C LEU A 369 -2.14 -0.75 -9.15
N ARG A 370 -2.87 0.37 -9.20
CA ARG A 370 -4.08 0.52 -10.02
C ARG A 370 -3.81 0.47 -11.51
N PHE A 371 -2.72 1.06 -11.95
CA PHE A 371 -2.33 1.04 -13.35
C PHE A 371 -1.81 -0.34 -13.78
N SER A 372 -1.06 -1.00 -12.91
CA SER A 372 -0.30 -2.21 -13.27
C SER A 372 -1.09 -3.51 -13.10
N LEU A 373 -2.05 -3.57 -12.17
CA LEU A 373 -2.76 -4.81 -11.87
C LEU A 373 -4.18 -4.83 -12.44
N PRO A 374 -4.72 -6.00 -12.80
CA PRO A 374 -6.14 -6.17 -13.10
C PRO A 374 -6.99 -6.20 -11.82
N GLN A 375 -8.31 -6.03 -11.95
CA GLN A 375 -9.25 -6.36 -10.87
C GLN A 375 -9.29 -7.88 -10.67
N PRO A 376 -9.47 -8.38 -9.43
CA PRO A 376 -9.69 -7.65 -8.17
C PRO A 376 -8.40 -7.24 -7.45
N ALA A 377 -7.23 -7.72 -7.88
CA ALA A 377 -5.94 -7.47 -7.21
C ALA A 377 -5.61 -5.97 -7.11
N ALA A 378 -5.91 -5.19 -8.15
CA ALA A 378 -5.76 -3.74 -8.13
C ALA A 378 -6.56 -3.06 -7.01
N ASP A 379 -7.75 -3.57 -6.67
CA ASP A 379 -8.56 -3.06 -5.57
C ASP A 379 -7.97 -3.42 -4.21
N LEU A 380 -7.74 -4.71 -4.01
CA LEU A 380 -7.28 -5.26 -2.73
C LEU A 380 -5.93 -4.68 -2.32
N THR A 381 -4.98 -4.60 -3.24
CA THR A 381 -3.63 -4.08 -2.96
C THR A 381 -3.60 -2.62 -2.51
N THR A 382 -4.60 -1.80 -2.87
CA THR A 382 -4.61 -0.37 -2.51
C THR A 382 -4.97 -0.08 -1.06
N VAL A 383 -5.50 -1.06 -0.31
CA VAL A 383 -5.90 -0.88 1.09
C VAL A 383 -4.71 -0.53 1.97
N ALA A 384 -3.59 -1.24 1.81
CA ALA A 384 -2.39 -1.04 2.63
C ALA A 384 -1.73 0.35 2.43
N PRO A 385 -1.50 0.85 1.20
CA PRO A 385 -1.04 2.23 0.98
C PRO A 385 -1.96 3.30 1.59
N VAL A 386 -3.29 3.11 1.52
CA VAL A 386 -4.26 4.04 2.11
C VAL A 386 -4.16 4.02 3.63
N ALA A 387 -4.07 2.84 4.25
CA ALA A 387 -3.84 2.72 5.69
C ALA A 387 -2.53 3.41 6.11
N CYS A 388 -1.44 3.19 5.37
CA CYS A 388 -0.17 3.87 5.60
C CYS A 388 -0.31 5.40 5.52
N ALA A 389 -1.04 5.92 4.52
CA ALA A 389 -1.26 7.35 4.34
C ALA A 389 -2.01 7.98 5.54
N ILE A 390 -3.02 7.28 6.07
CA ILE A 390 -3.81 7.73 7.23
C ILE A 390 -2.97 7.67 8.52
N MET A 391 -2.13 6.64 8.66
CA MET A 391 -1.35 6.41 9.89
C MET A 391 -0.06 7.24 9.98
N THR A 392 0.51 7.66 8.85
CA THR A 392 1.81 8.40 8.80
C THR A 392 1.79 9.73 9.56
N PRO A 393 0.75 10.60 9.47
CA PRO A 393 0.73 11.88 10.17
C PRO A 393 0.64 11.76 11.70
N ILE A 394 0.07 10.67 12.24
CA ILE A 394 -0.23 10.51 13.67
C ILE A 394 1.02 10.66 14.57
N PRO A 395 2.13 9.92 14.37
CA PRO A 395 3.33 10.10 15.19
C PRO A 395 3.93 11.51 15.05
N LEU A 396 3.87 12.09 13.85
CA LEU A 396 4.44 13.41 13.58
C LEU A 396 3.64 14.54 14.22
N THR A 397 2.30 14.44 14.24
CA THR A 397 1.44 15.39 14.95
C THR A 397 1.67 15.31 16.46
N ILE A 398 1.82 14.11 17.02
CA ILE A 398 2.16 13.92 18.45
C ILE A 398 3.49 14.60 18.77
N LEU A 399 4.55 14.32 17.98
CA LEU A 399 5.85 14.97 18.16
C LEU A 399 5.78 16.49 18.02
N TYR A 400 4.97 17.00 17.09
CA TYR A 400 4.75 18.42 16.92
C TYR A 400 4.04 19.05 18.12
N ILE A 401 3.01 18.41 18.68
CA ILE A 401 2.32 18.88 19.89
C ILE A 401 3.30 18.90 21.08
N ILE A 402 4.09 17.84 21.27
CA ILE A 402 5.11 17.78 22.33
C ILE A 402 6.09 18.94 22.18
N LYS A 403 6.59 19.18 20.96
CA LYS A 403 7.48 20.30 20.65
C LYS A 403 6.84 21.64 21.02
N LEU A 404 5.59 21.89 20.63
CA LEU A 404 4.87 23.12 20.98
C LEU A 404 4.74 23.31 22.50
N ILE A 405 4.48 22.24 23.25
CA ILE A 405 4.41 22.29 24.72
C ILE A 405 5.76 22.64 25.32
N VAL A 406 6.84 21.99 24.86
CA VAL A 406 8.21 22.23 25.33
C VAL A 406 8.66 23.66 25.02
N ASP A 407 8.41 24.14 23.81
CA ASP A 407 8.80 25.50 23.39
C ASP A 407 8.04 26.57 24.18
N ARG A 408 6.74 26.35 24.44
CA ARG A 408 5.95 27.22 25.34
C ARG A 408 6.51 27.22 26.76
N ARG A 409 6.88 26.05 27.32
CA ARG A 409 7.48 25.95 28.65
C ARG A 409 8.83 26.67 28.72
N LYS A 410 9.71 26.49 27.73
CA LYS A 410 11.00 27.19 27.64
C LYS A 410 10.83 28.71 27.55
N LYS A 411 9.88 29.19 26.74
CA LYS A 411 9.58 30.62 26.62
C LYS A 411 9.08 31.21 27.94
N LYS A 412 8.20 30.48 28.65
CA LYS A 412 7.73 30.89 29.98
C LYS A 412 8.87 30.93 30.99
N LEU A 413 9.77 29.93 30.98
CA LEU A 413 10.93 29.88 31.86
C LEU A 413 11.87 31.07 31.61
N ARG A 414 12.21 31.37 30.35
CA ARG A 414 13.04 32.53 29.97
C ARG A 414 12.43 33.84 30.42
N ALA A 415 11.13 34.03 30.19
CA ALA A 415 10.42 35.24 30.63
C ALA A 415 10.40 35.38 32.17
N SER A 416 10.35 34.27 32.91
CA SER A 416 10.49 34.28 34.37
C SER A 416 11.91 34.61 34.82
N THR A 417 12.94 34.09 34.14
CA THR A 417 14.35 34.38 34.43
C THR A 417 14.71 35.84 34.13
N GLU A 418 14.25 36.39 33.01
CA GLU A 418 14.44 37.80 32.65
C GLU A 418 13.79 38.73 33.69
N LYS A 419 12.56 38.43 34.14
CA LYS A 419 11.88 39.18 35.22
C LYS A 419 12.62 39.14 36.57
N LEU A 420 13.34 38.06 36.86
CA LEU A 420 14.15 37.94 38.08
C LEU A 420 15.48 38.72 37.97
N GLN A 421 16.04 38.83 36.76
CA GLN A 421 17.25 39.63 36.51
C GLN A 421 16.97 41.13 36.47
N ASP A 422 15.82 41.55 35.93
CA ASP A 422 15.42 42.97 35.85
C ASP A 422 14.89 43.53 37.18
N ASN A 423 14.63 42.69 38.19
CA ASN A 423 14.16 43.13 39.52
C ASN A 423 14.98 42.55 40.69
N PRO A 424 16.24 43.01 40.88
CA PRO A 424 17.17 42.47 41.88
C PRO A 424 16.75 42.71 43.34
N GLN A 425 15.80 43.62 43.61
CA GLN A 425 15.32 43.92 44.97
C GLN A 425 14.54 42.76 45.62
N SER A 426 14.02 41.83 44.81
CA SER A 426 13.31 40.63 45.32
C SER A 426 14.23 39.55 45.89
N VAL A 427 15.52 39.56 45.51
CA VAL A 427 16.51 38.55 45.96
C VAL A 427 17.16 38.95 47.29
N VAL A 428 17.36 40.25 47.53
CA VAL A 428 18.01 40.78 48.74
C VAL A 428 17.12 40.64 49.99
N ALA A 429 15.79 40.69 49.83
CA ALA A 429 14.83 40.64 50.94
C ALA A 429 14.81 39.30 51.70
N ILE A 430 15.32 38.21 51.11
CA ILE A 430 15.39 36.90 51.77
C ILE A 430 16.71 36.73 52.56
N THR A 431 17.78 37.42 52.16
CA THR A 431 19.07 37.37 52.87
C THR A 431 19.19 38.32 54.07
N SER A 432 18.31 39.32 54.19
CA SER A 432 18.38 40.32 55.26
C SER A 432 17.49 40.06 56.48
N SER A 433 16.88 38.86 56.62
CA SER A 433 16.06 38.49 57.80
C SER A 433 16.73 37.50 58.77
N GLY A 434 18.05 37.26 58.62
CA GLY A 434 18.84 36.49 59.59
C GLY A 434 19.14 37.30 60.85
N ALA A 435 18.48 36.96 61.96
CA ALA A 435 18.68 37.55 63.28
C ALA A 435 20.14 37.49 63.78
N PRO A 436 20.59 38.46 64.60
CA PRO A 436 21.97 38.52 65.09
C PRO A 436 22.24 37.43 66.14
N THR A 437 23.29 36.64 65.93
CA THR A 437 23.85 35.71 66.91
C THR A 437 24.50 36.51 68.03
N ARG A 438 23.93 36.41 69.23
CA ARG A 438 24.44 37.00 70.47
C ARG A 438 25.67 36.19 70.90
N VAL A 439 26.85 36.80 70.80
CA VAL A 439 28.08 36.27 71.41
C VAL A 439 27.97 36.47 72.93
N THR A 440 27.90 35.37 73.67
CA THR A 440 28.13 35.35 75.12
C THR A 440 29.51 34.77 75.38
N SER A 441 30.38 35.59 75.97
CA SER A 441 31.67 35.20 76.55
C SER A 441 31.47 34.31 77.79
N PHE A 442 32.26 33.24 77.90
CA PHE A 442 32.67 32.66 79.17
C PHE A 442 34.14 32.23 79.05
N ASP A 443 34.85 32.48 80.14
CA ASP A 443 36.30 32.34 80.37
C ASP A 443 36.87 30.94 80.12
#